data_AF-A0A2E7XF14-F1
#
_entry.id   AF-A0A2E7XF14-F1
#
_cell.length_a   1.000
_cell.length_b   1.000
_cell.length_c   1.000
_cell.angle_alpha   90.00
_cell.angle_beta   90.00
_cell.angle_gamma   90.00
#
_symmetry.space_group_name_H-M   'P 1'
#
loop_
_entity.id
_entity.type
_entity.pdbx_description
1 polymer ?
#
loop_
_entity_poly.entity_id
_entity_poly.type
_entity_poly.pdbx_seq_one_letter_code
_entity_poly.pdbx_strand_id
1 'polypeptide(L)'
;MNFREGLEVSYQDALSLAGEQSNTAALGALKTLGPPPYSPDELRNLGRWLVKLGGGIYGETTVWPIFKPIILAPGYSLIDIHKYKDGSSQAMTRVLGAIMNEDLHELGYDFEIPIFFFLGRYDHNTPSSLAEDYFNAIEAPFKKLIWFEQAGHVPMLAQPKRFARELIEQVLAVVEEGEVREPKGTLHSSFVEKG
;
A
#
# COMPACT_ATOMS: atom_id res chain seq x y z
N MET A 1 8.51 -12.72 4.63
CA MET A 1 7.37 -12.56 3.74
C MET A 1 7.92 -12.49 2.33
N ASN A 2 7.44 -13.32 1.42
CA ASN A 2 7.79 -13.18 0.00
C ASN A 2 6.57 -12.75 -0.81
N PHE A 3 6.81 -12.22 -2.02
CA PHE A 3 5.72 -11.66 -2.83
C PHE A 3 4.68 -12.72 -3.22
N ARG A 4 5.11 -13.97 -3.43
CA ARG A 4 4.21 -15.09 -3.79
C ARG A 4 3.25 -15.45 -2.67
N GLU A 5 3.73 -15.51 -1.44
CA GLU A 5 2.92 -15.69 -0.23
C GLU A 5 1.87 -14.59 -0.10
N GLY A 6 2.28 -13.33 -0.33
CA GLY A 6 1.36 -12.20 -0.37
C GLY A 6 0.21 -12.40 -1.36
N LEU A 7 0.52 -12.83 -2.59
CA LEU A 7 -0.50 -13.09 -3.61
C LEU A 7 -1.44 -14.24 -3.26
N GLU A 8 -0.94 -15.29 -2.59
CA GLU A 8 -1.78 -16.40 -2.16
C GLU A 8 -2.80 -15.92 -1.11
N VAL A 9 -2.34 -15.17 -0.10
CA VAL A 9 -3.22 -14.59 0.91
C VAL A 9 -4.22 -13.62 0.29
N SER A 10 -3.77 -12.70 -0.58
CA SER A 10 -4.65 -11.80 -1.34
C SER A 10 -5.72 -12.54 -2.15
N TYR A 11 -5.38 -13.68 -2.75
CA TYR A 11 -6.33 -14.51 -3.50
C TYR A 11 -7.38 -15.14 -2.58
N GLN A 12 -6.96 -15.71 -1.46
CA GLN A 12 -7.87 -16.31 -0.47
C GLN A 12 -8.79 -15.25 0.15
N ASP A 13 -8.26 -14.08 0.47
CA ASP A 13 -9.04 -12.96 0.99
C ASP A 13 -10.10 -12.49 -0.02
N ALA A 14 -9.74 -12.39 -1.31
CA ALA A 14 -10.69 -12.06 -2.36
C ALA A 14 -11.83 -13.10 -2.45
N LEU A 15 -11.52 -14.39 -2.32
CA LEU A 15 -12.53 -15.46 -2.29
C LEU A 15 -13.41 -15.37 -1.04
N SER A 16 -12.83 -15.10 0.14
CA SER A 16 -13.59 -14.94 1.39
C SER A 16 -14.56 -13.77 1.29
N LEU A 17 -14.06 -12.59 0.92
CA LEU A 17 -14.88 -11.38 0.75
C LEU A 17 -16.01 -11.59 -0.27
N ALA A 18 -15.71 -12.26 -1.39
CA ALA A 18 -16.73 -12.58 -2.39
C ALA A 18 -17.78 -13.57 -1.86
N GLY A 19 -17.36 -14.53 -1.02
CA GLY A 19 -18.24 -15.49 -0.36
C GLY A 19 -19.16 -14.84 0.68
N GLU A 20 -18.59 -14.01 1.57
CA GLU A 20 -19.31 -13.25 2.59
C GLU A 20 -20.38 -12.34 1.96
N GLN A 21 -20.07 -11.74 0.81
CA GLN A 21 -20.98 -10.88 0.06
C GLN A 21 -21.94 -11.66 -0.86
N SER A 22 -21.84 -12.99 -0.92
CA SER A 22 -22.59 -13.84 -1.86
C SER A 22 -22.46 -13.39 -3.32
N ASN A 23 -21.31 -12.83 -3.69
CA ASN A 23 -21.05 -12.26 -5.01
C ASN A 23 -20.63 -13.35 -6.01
N THR A 24 -21.61 -13.98 -6.65
CA THR A 24 -21.39 -15.09 -7.59
C THR A 24 -20.55 -14.71 -8.81
N ALA A 25 -20.65 -13.46 -9.28
CA ALA A 25 -19.84 -12.95 -10.38
C ALA A 25 -18.36 -12.85 -10.01
N ALA A 26 -18.05 -12.30 -8.82
CA ALA A 26 -16.69 -12.24 -8.30
C ALA A 26 -16.13 -13.65 -8.06
N LEU A 27 -16.90 -14.53 -7.43
CA LEU A 27 -16.49 -15.93 -7.22
C LEU A 27 -16.17 -16.66 -8.52
N GLY A 28 -17.00 -16.48 -9.57
CA GLY A 28 -16.76 -17.08 -10.89
C GLY A 28 -15.48 -16.54 -11.54
N ALA A 29 -15.27 -15.22 -11.47
CA ALA A 29 -14.08 -14.58 -12.02
C ALA A 29 -12.79 -14.98 -11.27
N LEU A 30 -12.83 -15.02 -9.93
CA LEU A 30 -11.69 -15.41 -9.09
C LEU A 30 -11.37 -16.90 -9.22
N LYS A 31 -12.37 -17.78 -9.35
CA LYS A 31 -12.14 -19.21 -9.64
C LYS A 31 -11.54 -19.43 -11.02
N THR A 32 -11.96 -18.65 -12.02
CA THR A 32 -11.36 -18.68 -13.36
C THR A 32 -9.91 -18.17 -13.34
N LEU A 33 -9.63 -17.16 -12.52
CA LEU A 33 -8.27 -16.63 -12.32
C LEU A 33 -7.34 -17.68 -11.68
N GLY A 34 -7.84 -18.43 -10.70
CA GLY A 34 -7.05 -19.44 -9.98
C GLY A 34 -6.01 -18.83 -9.02
N PRO A 35 -5.28 -19.67 -8.27
CA PRO A 35 -4.18 -19.23 -7.39
C PRO A 35 -2.95 -18.75 -8.20
N PRO A 36 -2.05 -17.95 -7.59
CA PRO A 36 -0.81 -17.49 -8.23
C PRO A 36 0.12 -18.64 -8.68
N PRO A 37 1.08 -18.40 -9.61
CA PRO A 37 1.60 -17.11 -10.06
C PRO A 37 0.73 -16.41 -11.12
N TYR A 38 0.82 -15.08 -11.15
CA TYR A 38 0.04 -14.22 -12.03
C TYR A 38 0.92 -13.43 -13.00
N SER A 39 0.43 -13.25 -14.23
CA SER A 39 0.90 -12.22 -15.16
C SER A 39 0.53 -10.81 -14.67
N PRO A 40 1.15 -9.74 -15.22
CA PRO A 40 0.80 -8.37 -14.86
C PRO A 40 -0.70 -8.03 -15.00
N ASP A 41 -1.39 -8.62 -15.98
CA ASP A 41 -2.82 -8.38 -16.20
C ASP A 41 -3.70 -9.13 -15.21
N GLU A 42 -3.31 -10.35 -14.85
CA GLU A 42 -3.97 -11.14 -13.80
C GLU A 42 -3.83 -10.47 -12.42
N LEU A 43 -2.65 -9.91 -12.11
CA LEU A 43 -2.44 -9.10 -10.89
C LEU A 43 -3.35 -7.87 -10.85
N ARG A 44 -3.43 -7.13 -11.95
CA ARG A 44 -4.36 -5.99 -12.06
C ARG A 44 -5.80 -6.44 -11.90
N ASN A 45 -6.16 -7.62 -12.40
CA ASN A 45 -7.50 -8.17 -12.27
C ASN A 45 -7.83 -8.52 -10.81
N LEU A 46 -6.92 -9.21 -10.11
CA LEU A 46 -7.05 -9.50 -8.68
C LEU A 46 -7.23 -8.21 -7.87
N GLY A 47 -6.34 -7.22 -8.06
CA GLY A 47 -6.43 -5.95 -7.33
C GLY A 47 -7.73 -5.18 -7.60
N ARG A 48 -8.26 -5.23 -8.83
CA ARG A 48 -9.59 -4.66 -9.14
C ARG A 48 -10.71 -5.37 -8.40
N TRP A 49 -10.66 -6.70 -8.27
CA TRP A 49 -11.65 -7.45 -7.51
C TRP A 49 -11.56 -7.15 -6.02
N LEU A 50 -10.36 -7.13 -5.45
CA LEU A 50 -10.14 -6.74 -4.05
C LEU A 50 -10.73 -5.36 -3.75
N VAL A 51 -10.46 -4.36 -4.60
CA VAL A 51 -11.06 -3.02 -4.45
C VAL A 51 -12.58 -3.08 -4.58
N LYS A 52 -13.14 -3.77 -5.58
CA LYS A 52 -14.60 -3.90 -5.73
C LYS A 52 -15.28 -4.57 -4.54
N LEU A 53 -14.59 -5.50 -3.89
CA LEU A 53 -15.05 -6.23 -2.71
C LEU A 53 -14.78 -5.47 -1.39
N GLY A 54 -14.19 -4.27 -1.44
CA GLY A 54 -13.89 -3.44 -0.27
C GLY A 54 -12.60 -3.81 0.47
N GLY A 55 -11.83 -4.77 -0.04
CA GLY A 55 -10.55 -5.22 0.53
C GLY A 55 -9.31 -4.50 -0.02
N GLY A 56 -9.49 -3.36 -0.68
CA GLY A 56 -8.38 -2.59 -1.25
C GLY A 56 -8.32 -1.16 -0.73
N ILE A 57 -9.39 -0.39 -0.95
CA ILE A 57 -9.50 0.98 -0.45
C ILE A 57 -10.71 1.01 0.48
N TYR A 58 -10.49 1.32 1.76
CA TYR A 58 -11.55 1.31 2.75
C TYR A 58 -12.70 2.24 2.36
N GLY A 59 -13.93 1.72 2.36
CA GLY A 59 -15.14 2.46 2.01
C GLY A 59 -15.34 2.71 0.51
N GLU A 60 -14.50 2.13 -0.35
CA GLU A 60 -14.47 2.42 -1.78
C GLU A 60 -14.52 1.13 -2.60
N THR A 61 -15.25 1.16 -3.72
CA THR A 61 -15.37 0.02 -4.65
C THR A 61 -14.64 0.26 -5.97
N THR A 62 -13.94 1.39 -6.06
CA THR A 62 -13.19 1.80 -7.26
C THR A 62 -11.83 2.37 -6.86
N VAL A 63 -10.89 2.34 -7.81
CA VAL A 63 -9.55 2.94 -7.65
C VAL A 63 -9.55 4.46 -7.86
N TRP A 64 -10.73 5.08 -8.06
CA TRP A 64 -10.86 6.51 -8.35
C TRP A 64 -10.17 7.43 -7.31
N PRO A 65 -10.22 7.15 -5.99
CA PRO A 65 -9.51 7.96 -5.01
C PRO A 65 -8.00 8.01 -5.20
N ILE A 66 -7.39 7.01 -5.84
CA ILE A 66 -5.95 7.00 -6.17
C ILE A 66 -5.68 7.82 -7.43
N PHE A 67 -6.53 7.70 -8.46
CA PHE A 67 -6.32 8.38 -9.74
C PHE A 67 -6.73 9.86 -9.72
N LYS A 68 -7.76 10.23 -8.96
CA LYS A 68 -8.28 11.59 -8.89
C LYS A 68 -7.19 12.61 -8.52
N PRO A 69 -6.36 12.40 -7.47
CA PRO A 69 -5.25 13.31 -7.17
C PRO A 69 -4.24 13.43 -8.30
N ILE A 70 -3.92 12.36 -9.02
CA ILE A 70 -2.96 12.36 -10.14
C ILE A 70 -3.49 13.22 -11.29
N ILE A 71 -4.76 13.07 -11.63
CA ILE A 71 -5.40 13.81 -12.74
C ILE A 71 -5.57 15.28 -12.39
N LEU A 72 -5.87 15.60 -11.12
CA LEU A 72 -6.10 16.96 -10.65
C LEU A 72 -4.83 17.64 -10.12
N ALA A 73 -3.68 16.97 -10.15
CA ALA A 73 -2.44 17.49 -9.61
C ALA A 73 -2.00 18.74 -10.39
N PRO A 74 -1.71 19.86 -9.70
CA PRO A 74 -1.15 21.03 -10.35
C PRO A 74 0.22 20.67 -10.94
N GLY A 75 0.41 20.96 -12.23
CA GLY A 75 1.65 20.67 -12.95
C GLY A 75 1.65 19.39 -13.80
N TYR A 76 0.59 18.59 -13.77
CA TYR A 76 0.45 17.44 -14.68
C TYR A 76 -0.21 17.88 -15.99
N SER A 77 0.47 17.66 -17.12
CA SER A 77 -0.13 17.79 -18.44
C SER A 77 -0.88 16.52 -18.84
N LEU A 78 -1.74 16.60 -19.86
CA LEU A 78 -2.40 15.41 -20.43
C LEU A 78 -1.40 14.37 -20.93
N ILE A 79 -0.22 14.80 -21.39
CA ILE A 79 0.86 13.91 -21.83
C ILE A 79 1.44 13.17 -20.62
N ASP A 80 1.58 13.82 -19.47
CA ASP A 80 2.11 13.19 -18.26
C ASP A 80 1.15 12.13 -17.71
N ILE A 81 -0.16 12.38 -17.76
CA ILE A 81 -1.18 11.39 -17.38
C ILE A 81 -1.12 10.15 -18.29
N HIS A 82 -0.95 10.36 -19.61
CA HIS A 82 -0.79 9.25 -20.54
C HIS A 82 0.50 8.45 -20.27
N LYS A 83 1.63 9.16 -20.12
CA LYS A 83 2.93 8.55 -19.81
C LYS A 83 2.95 7.85 -18.46
N TYR A 84 2.18 8.32 -17.47
CA TYR A 84 2.03 7.67 -16.17
C TYR A 84 1.48 6.25 -16.33
N LYS A 85 0.42 6.09 -17.15
CA LYS A 85 -0.17 4.77 -17.43
C LYS A 85 0.83 3.83 -18.10
N ASP A 86 1.53 4.31 -19.13
CA ASP A 86 2.49 3.51 -19.88
C ASP A 86 3.72 3.15 -19.02
N GLY A 87 4.19 4.10 -18.23
CA GLY A 87 5.31 3.93 -17.30
C GLY A 87 4.98 2.91 -16.20
N SER A 88 3.80 3.01 -15.57
CA SER A 88 3.34 2.05 -14.58
C SER A 88 3.24 0.64 -15.15
N SER A 89 2.72 0.50 -16.37
CA SER A 89 2.62 -0.81 -17.02
C SER A 89 3.99 -1.42 -17.32
N GLN A 90 4.90 -0.63 -17.90
CA GLN A 90 6.26 -1.08 -18.21
C GLN A 90 7.06 -1.43 -16.95
N ALA A 91 6.93 -0.63 -15.89
CA ALA A 91 7.59 -0.90 -14.62
C ALA A 91 7.14 -2.24 -14.05
N MET A 92 5.82 -2.50 -14.00
CA MET A 92 5.29 -3.77 -13.51
C MET A 92 5.82 -4.94 -14.34
N THR A 93 5.76 -4.87 -15.68
CA THR A 93 6.26 -5.96 -16.54
C THR A 93 7.75 -6.25 -16.34
N ARG A 94 8.57 -5.22 -16.09
CA ARG A 94 10.02 -5.39 -15.89
C ARG A 94 10.39 -5.87 -14.49
N VAL A 95 9.66 -5.42 -13.48
CA VAL A 95 9.99 -5.69 -12.07
C VAL A 95 9.35 -6.98 -11.57
N LEU A 96 8.20 -7.39 -12.12
CA LEU A 96 7.44 -8.53 -11.61
C LEU A 96 8.27 -9.82 -11.51
N GLY A 97 9.07 -10.11 -12.54
CA GLY A 97 9.92 -11.30 -12.54
C GLY A 97 10.99 -11.28 -11.43
N ALA A 98 11.51 -10.11 -11.06
CA ALA A 98 12.44 -9.98 -9.96
C ALA A 98 11.71 -10.20 -8.62
N ILE A 99 10.68 -9.41 -8.34
CA ILE A 99 9.98 -9.46 -7.03
C ILE A 99 9.30 -10.80 -6.75
N MET A 100 8.89 -11.55 -7.77
CA MET A 100 8.32 -12.91 -7.62
C MET A 100 9.33 -13.92 -7.08
N ASN A 101 10.64 -13.66 -7.26
CA ASN A 101 11.73 -14.54 -6.83
C ASN A 101 12.46 -14.00 -5.58
N GLU A 102 12.12 -12.80 -5.11
CA GLU A 102 12.70 -12.24 -3.89
C GLU A 102 12.03 -12.84 -2.65
N ASP A 103 12.85 -13.26 -1.70
CA ASP A 103 12.40 -13.64 -0.38
C ASP A 103 13.01 -12.70 0.68
N LEU A 104 12.16 -11.87 1.31
CA LEU A 104 12.61 -10.96 2.36
C LEU A 104 13.15 -11.71 3.58
N HIS A 105 12.81 -13.00 3.76
CA HIS A 105 13.38 -13.83 4.81
C HIS A 105 14.90 -14.01 4.65
N GLU A 106 15.40 -14.01 3.40
CA GLU A 106 16.83 -14.17 3.11
C GLU A 106 17.63 -12.88 3.36
N LEU A 107 16.96 -11.72 3.41
CA LEU A 107 17.60 -10.42 3.67
C LEU A 107 17.95 -10.21 5.14
N GLY A 108 17.50 -11.11 6.03
CA GLY A 108 17.69 -11.01 7.46
C GLY A 108 16.64 -10.13 8.14
N TYR A 109 16.69 -10.12 9.47
CA TYR A 109 15.72 -9.45 10.32
C TYR A 109 16.33 -8.35 11.18
N ASP A 110 17.65 -8.23 11.20
CA ASP A 110 18.38 -7.29 12.05
C ASP A 110 18.65 -5.99 11.29
N PHE A 111 18.09 -4.88 11.77
CA PHE A 111 18.24 -3.56 11.17
C PHE A 111 18.89 -2.59 12.15
N GLU A 112 19.91 -1.86 11.68
CA GLU A 112 20.61 -0.83 12.48
C GLU A 112 19.90 0.53 12.49
N ILE A 113 18.70 0.62 11.89
CA ILE A 113 17.95 1.87 11.72
C ILE A 113 16.53 1.76 12.30
N PRO A 114 15.91 2.88 12.73
CA PRO A 114 14.51 2.87 13.14
C PRO A 114 13.56 2.43 12.02
N ILE A 115 12.53 1.64 12.35
CA ILE A 115 11.55 1.12 11.39
C ILE A 115 10.12 1.50 11.79
N PHE A 116 9.36 2.02 10.83
CA PHE A 116 7.96 2.39 11.02
C PHE A 116 7.07 1.79 9.94
N PHE A 117 6.04 1.07 10.35
CA PHE A 117 5.06 0.46 9.45
C PHE A 117 3.73 1.20 9.59
N PHE A 118 3.15 1.63 8.46
CA PHE A 118 1.85 2.30 8.40
C PHE A 118 0.89 1.40 7.65
N LEU A 119 0.06 0.65 8.37
CA LEU A 119 -0.76 -0.42 7.79
C LEU A 119 -2.25 -0.07 7.87
N GLY A 120 -2.98 -0.34 6.80
CA GLY A 120 -4.44 -0.21 6.76
C GLY A 120 -5.11 -1.55 7.09
N ARG A 121 -6.09 -1.58 8.00
CA ARG A 121 -6.78 -2.83 8.39
C ARG A 121 -7.42 -3.62 7.25
N TYR A 122 -7.76 -2.94 6.17
CA TYR A 122 -8.48 -3.51 5.03
C TYR A 122 -7.57 -3.61 3.80
N ASP A 123 -6.24 -3.62 3.98
CA ASP A 123 -5.32 -3.87 2.86
C ASP A 123 -5.15 -5.38 2.65
N HIS A 124 -5.83 -5.89 1.64
CA HIS A 124 -5.65 -7.24 1.12
C HIS A 124 -4.86 -7.26 -0.20
N ASN A 125 -4.46 -6.09 -0.75
CA ASN A 125 -3.55 -6.04 -1.90
C ASN A 125 -2.10 -6.28 -1.45
N THR A 126 -1.75 -5.71 -0.29
CA THR A 126 -0.55 -6.04 0.47
C THR A 126 -1.04 -6.51 1.85
N PRO A 127 -1.34 -7.81 2.01
CA PRO A 127 -1.99 -8.33 3.21
C PRO A 127 -1.33 -7.83 4.50
N SER A 128 -2.07 -7.01 5.25
CA SER A 128 -1.51 -6.36 6.44
C SER A 128 -1.15 -7.35 7.55
N SER A 129 -1.74 -8.54 7.55
CA SER A 129 -1.37 -9.66 8.42
C SER A 129 0.09 -10.07 8.19
N LEU A 130 0.49 -10.28 6.94
CA LEU A 130 1.87 -10.66 6.61
C LEU A 130 2.87 -9.53 6.92
N ALA A 131 2.45 -8.28 6.73
CA ALA A 131 3.27 -7.13 7.10
C ALA A 131 3.45 -7.02 8.63
N GLU A 132 2.41 -7.32 9.42
CA GLU A 132 2.49 -7.40 10.89
C GLU A 132 3.39 -8.56 11.34
N ASP A 133 3.25 -9.74 10.74
CA ASP A 133 4.11 -10.90 11.03
C ASP A 133 5.58 -10.58 10.75
N TYR A 134 5.86 -9.93 9.63
CA TYR A 134 7.21 -9.46 9.31
C TYR A 134 7.71 -8.41 10.31
N PHE A 135 6.88 -7.43 10.66
CA PHE A 135 7.20 -6.43 11.68
C PHE A 135 7.52 -7.06 13.05
N ASN A 136 6.82 -8.14 13.41
CA ASN A 136 7.09 -8.85 14.66
C ASN A 136 8.44 -9.55 14.64
N ALA A 137 8.85 -10.08 13.49
CA ALA A 137 10.12 -10.79 13.31
C ALA A 137 11.35 -9.89 13.24
N ILE A 138 11.24 -8.63 12.78
CA ILE A 138 12.39 -7.72 12.68
C ILE A 138 12.95 -7.29 14.05
N GLU A 139 14.26 -7.10 14.15
CA GLU A 139 14.94 -6.43 15.24
C GLU A 139 15.45 -5.06 14.75
N ALA A 140 15.25 -4.01 15.55
CA ALA A 140 15.66 -2.66 15.21
C ALA A 140 15.89 -1.83 16.49
N PRO A 141 16.74 -0.78 16.46
CA PRO A 141 16.96 0.11 17.61
C PRO A 141 15.65 0.78 18.09
N PHE A 142 14.72 1.01 17.16
CA PHE A 142 13.36 1.41 17.44
C PHE A 142 12.45 0.86 16.35
N LYS A 143 11.31 0.25 16.71
CA LYS A 143 10.29 -0.14 15.74
C LYS A 143 8.89 0.22 16.21
N LYS A 144 8.06 0.73 15.29
CA LYS A 144 6.65 1.03 15.58
C LYS A 144 5.73 0.65 14.43
N LEU A 145 4.65 -0.05 14.76
CA LEU A 145 3.56 -0.35 13.84
C LEU A 145 2.38 0.59 14.16
N ILE A 146 1.97 1.38 13.16
CA ILE A 146 0.85 2.32 13.23
C ILE A 146 -0.32 1.78 12.39
N TRP A 147 -1.42 1.46 13.08
CA TRP A 147 -2.64 0.96 12.45
C TRP A 147 -3.60 2.07 12.03
N PHE A 148 -4.00 2.05 10.77
CA PHE A 148 -5.08 2.85 10.22
C PHE A 148 -6.35 2.00 10.19
N GLU A 149 -7.09 2.06 11.30
CA GLU A 149 -8.31 1.27 11.53
C GLU A 149 -9.43 1.46 10.50
N GLN A 150 -9.37 2.54 9.71
CA GLN A 150 -10.33 2.85 8.66
C GLN A 150 -9.59 3.18 7.35
N ALA A 151 -8.63 2.34 6.98
CA ALA A 151 -7.89 2.43 5.72
C ALA A 151 -7.56 1.03 5.17
N GLY A 152 -7.30 0.97 3.86
CA GLY A 152 -6.71 -0.18 3.19
C GLY A 152 -5.34 0.18 2.62
N HIS A 153 -5.13 -0.12 1.34
CA HIS A 153 -3.86 -0.07 0.62
C HIS A 153 -3.15 1.28 0.55
N VAL A 154 -3.87 2.38 0.75
CA VAL A 154 -3.34 3.74 0.61
C VAL A 154 -3.69 4.60 1.82
N PRO A 155 -3.17 4.28 3.04
CA PRO A 155 -3.55 4.98 4.27
C PRO A 155 -3.20 6.48 4.21
N MET A 156 -2.12 6.84 3.50
CA MET A 156 -1.71 8.23 3.28
C MET A 156 -2.69 9.04 2.45
N LEU A 157 -3.43 8.41 1.53
CA LEU A 157 -4.49 9.06 0.75
C LEU A 157 -5.84 9.01 1.47
N ALA A 158 -6.12 7.92 2.19
CA ALA A 158 -7.38 7.74 2.91
C ALA A 158 -7.49 8.67 4.13
N GLN A 159 -6.40 8.84 4.89
CA GLN A 159 -6.37 9.65 6.11
C GLN A 159 -5.17 10.60 6.14
N PRO A 160 -5.04 11.55 5.18
CA PRO A 160 -3.82 12.33 4.97
C PRO A 160 -3.42 13.17 6.19
N LYS A 161 -4.39 13.77 6.88
CA LYS A 161 -4.13 14.55 8.11
C LYS A 161 -3.56 13.69 9.24
N ARG A 162 -4.13 12.48 9.41
CA ARG A 162 -3.63 11.53 10.40
C ARG A 162 -2.25 11.03 10.00
N PHE A 163 -2.08 10.60 8.76
CA PHE A 163 -0.79 10.13 8.25
C PHE A 163 0.32 11.17 8.45
N ALA A 164 0.08 12.44 8.11
CA ALA A 164 1.01 13.54 8.35
C ALA A 164 1.32 13.72 9.85
N ARG A 165 0.30 13.65 10.71
CA ARG A 165 0.50 13.74 12.17
C ARG A 165 1.37 12.59 12.68
N GLU A 166 1.08 11.34 12.30
CA GLU A 166 1.86 10.18 12.74
C GLU A 166 3.30 10.24 12.22
N LEU A 167 3.53 10.75 11.00
CA LEU A 167 4.89 11.01 10.51
C LEU A 167 5.65 12.01 11.40
N ILE A 168 5.01 13.14 11.75
CA ILE A 168 5.65 14.17 12.56
C ILE A 168 5.86 13.70 14.00
N GLU A 169 4.83 13.15 14.64
CA GLU A 169 4.87 12.80 16.05
C GLU A 169 5.68 11.53 16.34
N GLN A 170 5.73 10.58 15.39
CA GLN A 170 6.38 9.28 15.62
C GLN A 170 7.73 9.19 14.94
N VAL A 171 7.85 9.66 13.70
CA VAL A 171 9.08 9.47 12.91
C VAL A 171 10.05 10.62 13.17
N LEU A 172 9.59 11.87 13.06
CA LEU A 172 10.48 13.03 13.25
C LEU A 172 11.05 13.09 14.67
N ALA A 173 10.23 12.79 15.69
CA ALA A 173 10.69 12.73 17.08
C ALA A 173 11.89 11.79 17.28
N VAL A 174 11.86 10.59 16.68
CA VAL A 174 12.95 9.60 16.78
C VAL A 174 14.19 10.04 16.01
N VAL A 175 14.01 10.74 14.88
CA VAL A 175 15.12 11.30 14.09
C VAL A 175 15.78 12.48 14.81
N GLU A 176 15.00 13.29 15.54
CA GLU A 176 15.51 14.42 16.32
C GLU A 176 16.24 13.97 17.59
N GLU A 177 15.78 12.90 18.26
CA GLU A 177 16.43 12.33 19.47
C GLU A 177 17.72 11.55 19.16
N GLY A 178 17.91 11.05 17.93
CA GLY A 178 19.12 10.33 17.46
C GLY A 178 20.17 11.16 16.69
N GLU A 179 19.99 12.49 16.63
CA GLU A 179 20.66 13.50 15.77
C GLU A 179 20.52 13.33 14.23
N VAL A 180 19.53 14.05 13.66
CA VAL A 180 19.70 14.85 12.43
C VAL A 180 19.24 16.30 12.69
N ARG A 181 20.17 17.28 12.61
CA ARG A 181 19.90 18.74 12.67
C ARG A 181 19.64 19.33 11.27
N GLU A 182 19.21 20.59 11.15
CA GLU A 182 17.81 21.02 10.95
C GLU A 182 17.62 21.52 9.50
N PRO A 183 16.41 21.61 8.92
CA PRO A 183 16.15 22.67 7.97
C PRO A 183 15.92 23.97 8.76
N LYS A 184 16.94 24.83 8.80
CA LYS A 184 16.75 26.24 9.17
C LYS A 184 15.70 26.85 8.25
N GLY A 185 14.49 27.06 8.77
CA GLY A 185 13.45 27.76 8.04
C GLY A 185 12.11 27.60 8.72
N THR A 186 11.67 28.65 9.39
CA THR A 186 10.30 28.84 9.89
C THR A 186 9.30 28.43 8.79
N LEU A 187 8.59 27.33 9.00
CA LEU A 187 7.35 27.06 8.26
C LEU A 187 6.35 28.11 8.72
N HIS A 188 6.29 29.22 7.98
CA HIS A 188 5.18 30.16 8.07
C HIS A 188 3.89 29.36 7.87
N SER A 189 3.01 29.40 8.87
CA SER A 189 1.67 28.87 8.76
C SER A 189 0.90 29.65 7.69
N SER A 190 0.89 29.14 6.47
CA SER A 190 0.01 29.62 5.41
C SER A 190 -0.46 28.47 4.53
N PHE A 191 -0.96 27.41 5.17
CA PHE A 191 -1.81 26.42 4.51
C PHE A 191 -3.05 26.10 5.36
N VAL A 192 -3.72 27.16 5.81
CA VAL A 192 -5.15 27.15 6.15
C VAL A 192 -5.69 28.47 5.60
N GLU A 193 -6.07 28.45 4.32
CA GLU A 193 -7.08 29.29 3.66
C GLU A 193 -6.79 29.36 2.16
N LYS A 194 -7.49 28.52 1.40
CA LYS A 194 -8.12 28.78 0.09
C LYS A 194 -8.20 27.48 -0.70
N GLY A 195 -9.44 27.09 -1.02
CA GLY A 195 -9.79 25.94 -1.83
C GLY A 195 -11.08 25.30 -1.34
#